data_AF-A0A3M1ZJ85-F1
#
_entry.id   AF-A0A3M1ZJ85-F1
#
_cell.length_a   1.000
_cell.length_b   1.000
_cell.length_c   1.000
_cell.angle_alpha   90.00
_cell.angle_beta   90.00
_cell.angle_gamma   90.00
#
_symmetry.space_group_name_H-M   'P 1'
#
loop_
_entity.id
_entity.type
_entity.pdbx_description
1 polymer ?
#
loop_
_entity_poly.entity_id
_entity_poly.type
_entity_poly.pdbx_seq_one_letter_code
_entity_poly.pdbx_strand_id
1 'polypeptide(L)'
;RVAEYTGLSPEQVVRGKFQRVLARKLALYLARKYTGLTLREIGERFGLDYTSVHMAVRRTEERRRDDPALDAMLRDLEASLAPEEPSKPQEPVPAPEPAPEPKPKRRRKAEEPPRQLKLF
;
A
#
# COMPACT_ATOMS: atom_id res chain seq x y z
N ARG A 1 7.24 8.51 14.05
CA ARG A 1 8.31 8.28 13.05
C ARG A 1 7.88 8.51 11.60
N VAL A 2 7.05 7.67 10.96
CA VAL A 2 6.63 7.92 9.54
C VAL A 2 5.90 9.26 9.37
N ALA A 3 5.06 9.61 10.34
CA ALA A 3 4.39 10.90 10.44
C ALA A 3 5.39 12.06 10.45
N GLU A 4 6.36 12.06 11.38
CA GLU A 4 7.45 13.04 11.45
C GLU A 4 8.25 13.12 10.14
N TYR A 5 8.66 11.98 9.59
CA TYR A 5 9.47 11.90 8.38
C TYR A 5 8.76 12.51 7.17
N THR A 6 7.46 12.30 7.08
CA THR A 6 6.65 12.84 5.98
C THR A 6 6.07 14.21 6.30
N GLY A 7 6.29 14.77 7.50
CA GLY A 7 5.63 16.01 7.91
C GLY A 7 4.10 15.93 7.88
N LEU A 8 3.54 14.75 8.19
CA LEU A 8 2.10 14.52 8.32
C LEU A 8 1.74 14.16 9.76
N SER A 9 0.50 14.45 10.16
CA SER A 9 -0.04 13.90 11.40
C SER A 9 -0.26 12.39 11.28
N PRO A 10 -0.10 11.60 12.35
CA PRO A 10 -0.32 10.14 12.32
C PRO A 10 -1.73 9.78 11.85
N GLU A 11 -2.73 10.56 12.22
CA GLU A 11 -4.12 10.40 11.76
C GLU A 11 -4.26 10.59 10.25
N GLN A 12 -3.49 11.50 9.66
CA GLN A 12 -3.48 11.74 8.22
C GLN A 12 -2.79 10.60 7.46
N VAL A 13 -1.75 9.99 8.05
CA VAL A 13 -1.10 8.80 7.48
C VAL A 13 -2.08 7.61 7.44
N VAL A 14 -2.93 7.49 8.47
CA VAL A 14 -3.90 6.39 8.59
C VAL A 14 -5.18 6.66 7.78
N ARG A 15 -5.75 7.86 7.84
CA ARG A 15 -7.10 8.20 7.34
C ARG A 15 -7.12 9.22 6.19
N GLY A 16 -5.99 9.77 5.77
CA GLY A 16 -5.92 10.79 4.71
C GLY A 16 -6.33 10.26 3.33
N LYS A 17 -7.21 11.00 2.63
CA LYS A 17 -7.80 10.58 1.34
C LYS A 17 -6.87 10.72 0.13
N PHE A 18 -5.89 11.62 0.12
CA PHE A 18 -5.14 11.94 -1.10
C PHE A 18 -3.64 12.18 -0.94
N GLN A 19 -3.19 12.79 0.15
CA GLN A 19 -1.79 13.17 0.24
C GLN A 19 -0.98 12.15 1.03
N ARG A 20 -0.14 11.46 0.23
CA ARG A 20 0.96 10.56 0.58
C ARG A 20 0.58 9.09 0.65
N VAL A 21 0.16 8.58 -0.50
CA VAL A 21 0.23 7.16 -0.89
C VAL A 21 1.57 6.53 -0.45
N LEU A 22 2.68 7.28 -0.54
CA LEU A 22 3.99 6.82 -0.09
C LEU A 22 4.07 6.69 1.44
N ALA A 23 3.68 7.72 2.21
CA ALA A 23 3.70 7.67 3.68
C ALA A 23 2.91 6.49 4.21
N ARG A 24 1.72 6.26 3.66
CA ARG A 24 0.85 5.15 4.06
C ARG A 24 1.46 3.80 3.70
N LYS A 25 2.05 3.65 2.52
CA LYS A 25 2.77 2.43 2.11
C LYS A 25 3.95 2.13 3.03
N LEU A 26 4.75 3.14 3.38
CA LEU A 26 5.85 3.00 4.33
C LEU A 26 5.37 2.59 5.71
N ALA A 27 4.28 3.20 6.21
CA ALA A 27 3.68 2.82 7.48
C ALA A 27 3.18 1.36 7.50
N LEU A 28 2.53 0.91 6.42
CA LEU A 28 2.06 -0.47 6.28
C LEU A 28 3.23 -1.47 6.21
N TYR A 29 4.29 -1.11 5.48
CA TYR A 29 5.52 -1.91 5.40
C TYR A 29 6.18 -2.09 6.78
N LEU A 30 6.39 -0.98 7.49
CA LEU A 30 7.00 -1.00 8.82
C LEU A 30 6.13 -1.72 9.84
N ALA A 31 4.81 -1.53 9.78
CA ALA A 31 3.88 -2.28 10.63
C ALA A 31 4.07 -3.79 10.43
N ARG A 32 4.13 -4.25 9.18
CA ARG A 32 4.33 -5.68 8.88
C ARG A 32 5.66 -6.21 9.40
N LYS A 33 6.72 -5.39 9.38
CA LYS A 33 8.08 -5.78 9.77
C LYS A 33 8.31 -5.78 11.29
N TYR A 34 7.75 -4.81 12.01
CA TYR A 34 8.09 -4.59 13.44
C TYR A 34 6.99 -4.95 14.43
N THR A 35 5.73 -5.10 14.01
CA THR A 35 4.62 -5.33 14.96
C THR A 35 4.19 -6.78 15.10
N GLY A 36 4.69 -7.69 14.25
CA GLY A 36 4.28 -9.09 14.23
C GLY A 36 2.81 -9.34 13.80
N LEU A 37 2.06 -8.28 13.47
CA LEU A 37 0.67 -8.37 13.07
C LEU A 37 0.50 -9.01 11.68
N THR A 38 -0.62 -9.69 11.49
CA THR A 38 -1.03 -10.20 10.18
C THR A 38 -1.47 -9.08 9.25
N LEU A 39 -1.44 -9.32 7.93
CA LEU A 39 -1.88 -8.34 6.93
C LEU A 39 -3.34 -7.87 7.15
N ARG A 40 -4.19 -8.75 7.68
CA ARG A 40 -5.58 -8.46 7.97
C ARG A 40 -5.72 -7.53 9.18
N GLU A 41 -5.02 -7.81 10.28
CA GLU A 41 -5.02 -6.95 11.47
C GLU A 41 -4.44 -5.56 11.18
N ILE A 42 -3.39 -5.50 10.35
CA ILE A 42 -2.84 -4.24 9.85
C ILE A 42 -3.91 -3.51 9.02
N GLY A 43 -4.61 -4.22 8.14
CA GLY A 43 -5.70 -3.66 7.34
C GLY A 43 -6.81 -3.05 8.21
N GLU A 44 -7.27 -3.79 9.22
CA GLU A 44 -8.31 -3.33 10.15
C GLU A 44 -7.90 -2.05 10.89
N ARG A 45 -6.64 -1.96 11.36
CA ARG A 45 -6.12 -0.74 12.01
C ARG A 45 -6.02 0.46 11.07
N PHE A 46 -5.71 0.20 9.79
CA PHE A 46 -5.57 1.23 8.77
C PHE A 46 -6.86 1.51 8.00
N GLY A 47 -7.97 0.82 8.29
CA GLY A 47 -9.21 0.91 7.53
C GLY A 47 -9.04 0.50 6.06
N LEU A 48 -8.21 -0.52 5.79
CA LEU A 48 -7.89 -1.04 4.46
C LEU A 48 -8.16 -2.54 4.36
N ASP A 49 -8.49 -3.00 3.15
CA ASP A 49 -8.56 -4.43 2.86
C ASP A 49 -7.18 -5.10 2.90
N TYR A 50 -7.14 -6.37 3.28
CA TYR A 50 -5.91 -7.17 3.36
C TYR A 50 -5.14 -7.17 2.02
N THR A 51 -5.85 -7.15 0.88
CA THR A 51 -5.26 -7.07 -0.47
C THR A 51 -4.55 -5.74 -0.70
N SER A 52 -5.12 -4.64 -0.20
CA SER A 52 -4.52 -3.31 -0.29
C SER A 52 -3.24 -3.23 0.54
N VAL A 53 -3.24 -3.84 1.73
CA VAL A 53 -2.04 -3.96 2.57
C VAL A 53 -0.98 -4.80 1.88
N HIS A 54 -1.35 -5.98 1.37
CA HIS A 54 -0.45 -6.86 0.62
C HIS A 54 0.21 -6.14 -0.56
N MET A 55 -0.58 -5.47 -1.41
CA MET A 55 -0.08 -4.71 -2.56
C MET A 55 0.80 -3.53 -2.14
N ALA A 56 0.49 -2.86 -1.02
CA ALA A 56 1.30 -1.77 -0.50
C ALA A 56 2.68 -2.25 -0.01
N VAL A 57 2.71 -3.35 0.75
CA VAL A 57 3.95 -3.97 1.24
C VAL A 57 4.80 -4.42 0.06
N ARG A 58 4.23 -5.23 -0.85
CA ARG A 58 4.94 -5.75 -2.02
C ARG A 58 5.51 -4.64 -2.90
N ARG A 59 4.72 -3.60 -3.20
CA ARG A 59 5.18 -2.49 -4.05
C ARG A 59 6.26 -1.63 -3.39
N THR A 60 6.30 -1.60 -2.06
CA THR A 60 7.36 -0.92 -1.32
C THR A 60 8.65 -1.72 -1.39
N GLU A 61 8.58 -3.05 -1.22
CA GLU A 61 9.70 -3.98 -1.42
C GLU A 61 10.28 -3.94 -2.84
N GLU A 62 9.42 -3.96 -3.87
CA GLU A 62 9.85 -3.84 -5.26
C GLU A 62 10.57 -2.51 -5.49
N ARG A 63 9.95 -1.39 -5.10
CA ARG A 63 10.58 -0.06 -5.23
C ARG A 63 11.89 0.08 -4.45
N ARG A 64 12.02 -0.58 -3.30
CA ARG A 64 13.26 -0.57 -2.50
C ARG A 64 14.43 -1.17 -3.29
N ARG A 65 14.17 -2.15 -4.17
CA ARG A 65 15.20 -2.76 -5.01
C ARG A 65 15.60 -1.87 -6.19
N ASP A 66 14.62 -1.16 -6.74
CA ASP A 66 14.82 -0.33 -7.94
C ASP A 66 15.30 1.09 -7.62
N ASP A 67 15.06 1.58 -6.40
CA ASP A 67 15.33 2.96 -5.96
C ASP A 67 16.24 2.97 -4.71
N PRO A 68 17.57 3.14 -4.89
CA PRO A 68 18.52 3.20 -3.80
C PRO A 68 18.26 4.37 -2.83
N ALA A 69 17.67 5.47 -3.28
CA ALA A 69 17.35 6.60 -2.42
C ALA A 69 16.18 6.25 -1.47
N LEU A 70 15.20 5.48 -1.96
CA LEU A 70 14.13 4.95 -1.11
C LEU A 70 14.67 3.91 -0.12
N ASP A 71 15.61 3.06 -0.51
CA ASP A 71 16.26 2.09 0.40
C ASP A 71 17.03 2.79 1.53
N ALA A 72 17.86 3.78 1.20
CA ALA A 72 18.60 4.56 2.18
C ALA A 72 17.65 5.24 3.18
N MET A 73 16.60 5.89 2.66
CA MET A 73 15.55 6.49 3.47
C MET A 73 14.85 5.49 4.40
N LEU A 74 14.50 4.31 3.89
CA LEU A 74 13.89 3.25 4.69
C LEU A 74 14.84 2.75 5.78
N ARG A 75 16.13 2.59 5.47
CA ARG A 75 17.16 2.20 6.44
C ARG A 75 17.29 3.22 7.57
N ASP A 76 17.34 4.51 7.26
CA ASP A 76 17.35 5.57 8.27
C ASP A 76 16.11 5.50 9.18
N LEU A 77 14.95 5.29 8.57
CA LEU A 77 13.70 5.19 9.30
C LEU A 77 13.64 3.92 10.18
N GLU A 78 14.15 2.80 9.68
CA GLU A 78 14.31 1.53 10.40
C GLU A 78 15.30 1.68 11.58
N ALA A 79 16.43 2.36 11.37
CA ALA A 79 17.41 2.65 12.41
C ALA A 79 16.82 3.53 13.52
N SER A 80 15.97 4.50 13.17
CA SER A 80 15.26 5.34 14.17
C SER A 80 14.21 4.59 15.00
N LEU A 81 13.84 3.37 14.59
CA LEU A 81 12.80 2.54 15.20
C LEU A 81 13.35 1.37 16.00
N ALA A 82 14.62 0.98 15.81
CA ALA A 82 15.22 -0.19 16.44
C ALA A 82 16.28 0.20 17.49
N PRO A 83 16.24 -0.40 18.67
CA PRO A 83 17.44 -0.87 19.36
C PRO A 83 17.55 -2.39 19.16
N GLU A 84 18.41 -2.81 18.24
CA GLU A 84 18.93 -4.19 18.05
C GLU A 84 17.90 -5.31 17.73
N GLU A 85 18.26 -6.21 16.81
CA GLU A 85 17.56 -7.43 16.37
C GLU A 85 16.49 -7.29 15.24
N PRO A 86 16.89 -7.50 13.96
CA PRO A 86 15.94 -7.77 12.89
C PRO A 86 15.30 -9.16 13.11
N SER A 87 14.14 -9.16 13.78
CA SER A 87 13.33 -10.36 14.03
C SER A 87 12.82 -10.98 12.71
N LYS A 88 13.59 -12.00 12.29
CA LYS A 88 13.33 -13.05 11.30
C LYS A 88 13.33 -12.65 9.82
N PRO A 89 13.99 -13.45 8.95
CA PRO A 89 13.84 -13.32 7.50
C PRO A 89 12.37 -13.33 7.15
N GLN A 90 11.90 -12.28 6.48
CA GLN A 90 10.71 -12.40 5.66
C GLN A 90 11.03 -13.54 4.69
N GLU A 91 10.29 -14.65 4.77
CA GLU A 91 10.32 -15.64 3.69
C GLU A 91 10.29 -14.85 2.37
N PRO A 92 11.19 -15.15 1.42
CA PRO A 92 11.14 -14.48 0.13
C PRO A 92 9.71 -14.61 -0.33
N VAL A 93 9.01 -13.47 -0.51
CA VAL A 93 7.72 -13.46 -1.20
C VAL A 93 7.97 -14.32 -2.44
N PRO A 94 7.31 -15.48 -2.57
CA PRO A 94 7.57 -16.38 -3.69
C PRO A 94 7.50 -15.53 -4.94
N ALA A 95 8.50 -15.68 -5.82
CA ALA A 95 8.57 -14.96 -7.09
C ALA A 95 7.15 -14.85 -7.64
N PRO A 96 6.69 -13.63 -8.00
CA PRO A 96 5.29 -13.40 -8.19
C PRO A 96 4.75 -14.44 -9.16
N GLU A 97 3.83 -15.29 -8.70
CA GLU A 97 2.98 -16.01 -9.61
C GLU A 97 2.51 -14.99 -10.66
N PRO A 98 2.61 -15.30 -11.96
CA PRO A 98 2.26 -14.39 -13.02
C PRO A 98 0.90 -13.78 -12.67
N ALA A 99 0.87 -12.45 -12.60
CA ALA A 99 -0.27 -11.70 -12.06
C ALA A 99 -1.58 -12.29 -12.59
N PRO A 100 -2.59 -12.60 -11.73
CA PRO A 100 -3.89 -12.97 -12.24
C PRO A 100 -4.34 -11.81 -13.13
N GLU A 101 -4.59 -12.12 -14.41
CA GLU A 101 -5.02 -11.15 -15.41
C GLU A 101 -6.10 -10.24 -14.81
N PRO A 102 -6.05 -8.93 -15.09
CA PRO A 102 -7.01 -7.99 -14.52
C PRO A 102 -8.41 -8.46 -14.88
N LYS A 103 -9.16 -8.97 -13.89
CA LYS A 103 -10.56 -9.35 -14.08
C LYS A 103 -11.27 -8.16 -14.72
N PRO A 104 -11.99 -8.35 -15.84
CA PRO A 104 -12.53 -7.25 -16.62
C PRO A 104 -13.37 -6.35 -15.71
N LYS A 105 -12.98 -5.08 -15.62
CA LYS A 105 -13.77 -4.06 -14.91
C LYS A 105 -15.17 -4.09 -15.51
N ARG A 106 -16.17 -4.52 -14.73
CA ARG A 106 -17.58 -4.44 -15.11
C ARG A 106 -17.87 -3.00 -15.56
N ARG A 107 -18.06 -2.79 -16.87
CA ARG A 107 -18.57 -1.52 -17.40
C ARG A 107 -19.95 -1.31 -16.76
N ARG A 108 -20.10 -0.23 -15.99
CA ARG A 108 -21.44 0.24 -15.61
C ARG A 108 -22.12 0.73 -16.89
N LYS A 109 -23.31 0.17 -17.16
CA LYS A 109 -24.25 0.59 -18.21
C LYS A 109 -24.55 2.09 -18.06
N ALA A 110 -24.40 2.84 -19.14
CA ALA A 110 -24.97 4.16 -19.39
C ALA A 110 -25.00 4.29 -20.92
N GLU A 111 -26.02 4.72 -21.64
CA GLU A 111 -27.39 5.18 -21.39
C GLU A 111 -28.02 5.09 -22.80
N GLU A 112 -29.23 4.55 -22.96
CA GLU A 112 -29.91 4.55 -24.28
C GLU A 112 -30.27 5.98 -24.70
N PRO A 113 -30.03 6.42 -25.95
CA PRO A 113 -30.53 7.71 -26.40
C PRO A 113 -32.05 7.62 -26.69
N PRO A 114 -32.83 8.69 -26.45
CA PRO A 114 -34.27 8.66 -26.69
C PRO A 114 -34.56 8.64 -28.20
N ARG A 115 -35.54 7.81 -28.57
CA ARG A 115 -36.07 7.68 -29.94
C ARG A 115 -36.61 9.02 -30.41
N GLN A 116 -35.99 9.63 -31.41
CA GLN A 116 -36.64 10.70 -32.17
C GLN A 116 -37.67 10.08 -33.12
N LEU A 117 -38.95 10.42 -32.90
CA LEU A 117 -40.00 10.35 -33.90
C LEU A 117 -39.56 11.10 -35.16
N LYS A 118 -39.56 10.43 -36.31
CA LYS A 118 -39.71 11.11 -37.60
C LYS A 118 -41.16 10.97 -38.03
N LEU A 119 -41.91 12.06 -37.83
CA LEU A 119 -43.01 12.42 -38.72
C LEU A 119 -42.38 12.70 -40.09
N PHE A 120 -42.79 11.98 -41.14
CA PHE A 120 -43.03 12.46 -42.50
C PHE A 120 -43.74 11.33 -43.27
#